data_AF-A0AAP9EUG5-F1
#
_entry.id   AF-A0AAP9EUG5-F1
#
_cell.length_a   1.000
_cell.length_b   1.000
_cell.length_c   1.000
_cell.angle_alpha   90.00
_cell.angle_beta   90.00
_cell.angle_gamma   90.00
#
_symmetry.space_group_name_H-M   'P 1'
#
loop_
_entity.id
_entity.type
_entity.pdbx_description
1 polymer ?
#
loop_
_entity_poly.entity_id
_entity_poly.type
_entity_poly.pdbx_seq_one_letter_code
_entity_poly.pdbx_strand_id
1 'polypeptide(L)'
;MGLMLVAGSLFGAAGTASAASGFPGQNGCWTALPGEDERPDVTCRSFTEDLLRSLQKATPAQVTQILGVPGKDHKASYFESANKNSGAYNGYIELKYTAGHVSELSAVMTQVTPNGMASDEKDYQWSMGKVVCSDFPGSKKACDTSK
;
A
#
# COMPACT_ATOMS: atom_id res chain seq x y z
N MET A 1 18.18 -53.69 -16.18
CA MET A 1 18.92 -52.50 -15.70
C MET A 1 18.04 -51.29 -15.97
N GLY A 2 17.33 -50.79 -14.96
CA GLY A 2 16.40 -49.67 -15.10
C GLY A 2 17.04 -48.37 -14.61
N LEU A 3 16.99 -47.32 -15.42
CA LEU A 3 17.33 -45.95 -15.04
C LEU A 3 16.25 -45.40 -14.09
N MET A 4 16.62 -45.00 -12.88
CA MET A 4 15.78 -44.18 -12.01
C MET A 4 16.07 -42.70 -12.24
N LEU A 5 15.04 -41.95 -12.64
CA LEU A 5 15.01 -40.49 -12.68
C LEU A 5 14.78 -39.96 -11.26
N VAL A 6 15.79 -39.31 -10.68
CA VAL A 6 15.63 -38.55 -9.43
C VAL A 6 15.04 -37.19 -9.79
N ALA A 7 13.76 -37.01 -9.50
CA ALA A 7 13.05 -35.75 -9.65
C ALA A 7 13.63 -34.71 -8.69
N GLY A 8 14.16 -33.62 -9.27
CA GLY A 8 14.72 -32.49 -8.53
C GLY A 8 13.65 -31.76 -7.72
N SER A 9 13.83 -31.73 -6.41
CA SER A 9 13.06 -30.87 -5.51
C SER A 9 13.60 -29.44 -5.63
N LEU A 10 12.97 -28.61 -6.46
CA LEU A 10 13.12 -27.16 -6.38
C LEU A 10 12.38 -26.70 -5.12
N PHE A 11 13.10 -26.62 -4.01
CA PHE A 11 12.68 -25.84 -2.84
C PHE A 11 12.67 -24.37 -3.26
N GLY A 12 11.54 -23.91 -3.78
CA GLY A 12 11.26 -22.49 -3.94
C GLY A 12 11.29 -21.85 -2.56
N ALA A 13 12.36 -21.11 -2.27
CA ALA A 13 12.40 -20.16 -1.17
C ALA A 13 11.40 -19.05 -1.49
N ALA A 14 10.13 -19.28 -1.14
CA ALA A 14 9.16 -18.22 -1.00
C ALA A 14 9.66 -17.36 0.16
N GLY A 15 10.35 -16.27 -0.19
CA GLY A 15 10.75 -15.24 0.74
C GLY A 15 9.51 -14.84 1.53
N THR A 16 9.53 -15.13 2.82
CA THR A 16 8.57 -14.62 3.78
C THR A 16 8.74 -13.11 3.78
N ALA A 17 7.95 -12.43 2.95
CA ALA A 17 7.71 -11.01 3.11
C ALA A 17 7.10 -10.85 4.50
N SER A 18 7.94 -10.47 5.46
CA SER A 18 7.53 -10.22 6.83
C SER A 18 6.35 -9.27 6.79
N ALA A 19 5.17 -9.80 7.11
CA ALA A 19 4.02 -8.98 7.44
C ALA A 19 4.48 -8.10 8.60
N ALA A 20 4.62 -6.81 8.32
CA ALA A 20 4.94 -5.82 9.34
C ALA A 20 3.97 -6.03 10.51
N SER A 21 4.52 -6.14 11.71
CA SER A 21 3.80 -6.47 12.93
C SER A 21 2.61 -5.54 13.15
N GLY A 22 1.41 -6.11 13.02
CA GLY A 22 0.13 -5.42 13.18
C GLY A 22 -0.96 -6.12 12.39
N PHE A 23 -1.58 -7.14 13.00
CA PHE A 23 -2.61 -8.07 12.48
C PHE A 23 -2.11 -9.23 11.58
N PRO A 24 -2.56 -10.49 11.82
CA PRO A 24 -2.18 -11.65 11.02
C PRO A 24 -2.95 -11.69 9.69
N GLY A 25 -2.55 -10.84 8.75
CA GLY A 25 -3.17 -10.75 7.42
C GLY A 25 -4.51 -10.01 7.41
N GLN A 26 -5.13 -9.98 6.22
CA GLN A 26 -6.32 -9.18 5.91
C GLN A 26 -7.51 -9.44 6.87
N ASN A 27 -7.71 -10.69 7.29
CA ASN A 27 -8.80 -11.08 8.20
C ASN A 27 -8.65 -10.54 9.62
N GLY A 28 -7.41 -10.33 10.10
CA GLY A 28 -7.15 -9.87 11.47
C GLY A 28 -7.58 -8.42 11.71
N CYS A 29 -7.73 -7.66 10.63
CA CYS A 29 -8.04 -6.24 10.63
C CYS A 29 -9.53 -5.95 10.70
N TRP A 30 -10.35 -6.72 9.98
CA TRP A 30 -11.80 -6.70 10.11
C TRP A 30 -12.27 -7.14 11.50
N THR A 31 -11.52 -8.05 12.14
CA THR A 31 -11.78 -8.45 13.54
C THR A 31 -11.60 -7.27 14.52
N ALA A 32 -10.76 -6.28 14.18
CA ALA A 32 -10.58 -5.04 14.96
C ALA A 32 -11.57 -3.92 14.55
N LEU A 33 -12.40 -4.15 13.53
CA LEU A 33 -13.42 -3.25 12.99
C LEU A 33 -14.81 -3.92 13.02
N PRO A 34 -15.33 -4.26 14.21
CA PRO A 34 -16.61 -4.96 14.31
C PRO A 34 -17.74 -4.12 13.69
N GLY A 35 -18.43 -4.69 12.70
CA GLY A 35 -19.57 -4.08 12.02
C GLY A 35 -19.27 -3.44 10.67
N GLU A 36 -18.01 -3.43 10.22
CA GLU A 36 -17.66 -3.07 8.85
C GLU A 36 -17.53 -4.33 7.98
N ASP A 37 -18.15 -4.29 6.79
CA ASP A 37 -18.05 -5.37 5.81
C ASP A 37 -16.66 -5.36 5.16
N GLU A 38 -16.16 -6.55 4.83
CA GLU A 38 -14.93 -6.67 4.06
C GLU A 38 -15.08 -5.97 2.70
N ARG A 39 -14.28 -4.91 2.50
CA ARG A 39 -14.26 -4.12 1.28
C ARG A 39 -13.03 -4.45 0.44
N PRO A 40 -13.17 -4.52 -0.89
CA PRO A 40 -12.08 -4.87 -1.79
C PRO A 40 -10.99 -3.79 -1.88
N ASP A 41 -11.26 -2.56 -1.44
CA ASP A 41 -10.31 -1.44 -1.37
C ASP A 41 -9.63 -1.23 -0.02
N VAL A 42 -10.12 -1.83 1.05
CA VAL A 42 -9.57 -1.59 2.39
C VAL A 42 -8.45 -2.58 2.67
N THR A 43 -7.22 -2.10 2.79
CA THR A 43 -6.05 -2.88 3.24
C THR A 43 -5.75 -2.63 4.70
N CYS A 44 -5.04 -3.58 5.30
CA CYS A 44 -4.62 -3.53 6.69
C CYS A 44 -3.14 -3.18 6.84
N ARG A 45 -2.50 -2.87 5.71
CA ARG A 45 -1.12 -2.41 5.65
C ARG A 45 -1.08 -0.92 5.94
N SER A 46 -0.15 -0.52 6.80
CA SER A 46 0.21 0.89 6.95
C SER A 46 0.76 1.42 5.62
N PHE A 47 0.31 2.60 5.19
CA PHE A 47 0.84 3.27 4.01
C PHE A 47 2.19 3.95 4.28
N THR A 48 3.19 3.15 4.67
CA THR A 48 4.55 3.64 4.88
C THR A 48 5.16 4.15 3.59
N GLU A 49 6.13 5.06 3.69
CA GLU A 49 6.83 5.60 2.52
C GLU A 49 7.45 4.51 1.64
N ASP A 50 8.07 3.48 2.24
CA ASP A 50 8.64 2.35 1.50
C ASP A 50 7.59 1.57 0.71
N LEU A 51 6.41 1.37 1.30
CA LEU A 51 5.30 0.73 0.60
C LEU A 51 4.83 1.60 -0.57
N LEU A 52 4.64 2.90 -0.37
CA LEU A 52 4.23 3.82 -1.44
C LEU A 52 5.26 3.88 -2.57
N ARG A 53 6.56 3.86 -2.25
CA ARG A 53 7.65 3.78 -3.24
C ARG A 53 7.63 2.46 -4.00
N SER A 54 7.29 1.35 -3.36
CA SER A 54 7.21 0.04 -4.01
C SER A 54 6.11 -0.06 -5.08
N LEU A 55 5.09 0.81 -5.01
CA LEU A 55 4.03 0.91 -6.04
C LEU A 55 4.54 1.55 -7.32
N GLN A 56 5.74 2.15 -7.32
CA GLN A 56 6.27 2.82 -8.50
C GLN A 56 6.53 1.85 -9.64
N LYS A 57 5.88 2.09 -10.79
CA LYS A 57 5.89 1.23 -11.98
C LYS A 57 5.36 -0.20 -11.74
N ALA A 58 4.69 -0.45 -10.61
CA ALA A 58 4.07 -1.74 -10.36
C ALA A 58 2.96 -2.00 -11.41
N THR A 59 2.76 -3.26 -11.79
CA THR A 59 1.58 -3.66 -12.56
C THR A 59 0.36 -3.79 -11.64
N PRO A 60 -0.89 -3.77 -12.17
CA PRO A 60 -2.08 -3.98 -11.34
C PRO A 60 -2.02 -5.26 -10.48
N ALA A 61 -1.44 -6.34 -11.01
CA ALA A 61 -1.24 -7.59 -10.28
C ALA A 61 -0.25 -7.43 -9.12
N GLN A 62 0.86 -6.73 -9.35
CA GLN A 62 1.83 -6.42 -8.28
C GLN A 62 1.22 -5.49 -7.23
N VAL A 63 0.44 -4.48 -7.62
CA VAL A 63 -0.27 -3.61 -6.67
C VAL A 63 -1.20 -4.42 -5.77
N THR A 64 -1.98 -5.34 -6.35
CA THR A 64 -2.87 -6.23 -5.60
C THR A 64 -2.09 -7.10 -4.60
N GLN A 65 -0.91 -7.60 -5.00
CA GLN A 65 -0.04 -8.37 -4.11
C GLN A 65 0.58 -7.53 -2.99
N ILE A 66 1.04 -6.32 -3.32
CA ILE A 66 1.65 -5.37 -2.38
C ILE A 66 0.64 -4.93 -1.33
N LEU A 67 -0.58 -4.62 -1.74
CA LEU A 67 -1.65 -4.10 -0.86
C LEU A 67 -2.49 -5.22 -0.25
N GLY A 68 -2.42 -6.44 -0.78
CA GLY A 68 -3.16 -7.60 -0.28
C GLY A 68 -4.65 -7.59 -0.60
N VAL A 69 -5.12 -6.60 -1.37
CA VAL A 69 -6.53 -6.44 -1.77
C VAL A 69 -6.61 -5.98 -3.24
N PRO A 70 -7.71 -6.30 -3.95
CA PRO A 70 -7.83 -6.01 -5.38
C PRO A 70 -8.13 -4.54 -5.71
N GLY A 71 -8.47 -3.72 -4.72
CA GLY A 71 -8.86 -2.31 -4.87
C GLY A 71 -10.35 -2.12 -5.14
N LYS A 72 -10.78 -0.87 -5.24
CA LYS A 72 -12.20 -0.48 -5.34
C LYS A 72 -12.85 -1.07 -6.59
N ASP A 73 -14.04 -1.64 -6.45
CA ASP A 73 -14.74 -2.35 -7.53
C ASP A 73 -13.86 -3.42 -8.20
N HIS A 74 -12.95 -4.04 -7.43
CA HIS A 74 -11.93 -4.99 -7.88
C HIS A 74 -10.93 -4.40 -8.90
N LYS A 75 -10.73 -3.08 -8.88
CA LYS A 75 -9.75 -2.37 -9.69
C LYS A 75 -8.65 -1.82 -8.80
N ALA A 76 -7.41 -2.05 -9.21
CA ALA A 76 -6.23 -1.64 -8.45
C ALA A 76 -5.92 -0.14 -8.54
N SER A 77 -6.93 0.74 -8.51
CA SER A 77 -6.78 2.19 -8.69
C SER A 77 -7.05 3.00 -7.43
N TYR A 78 -7.73 2.45 -6.43
CA TYR A 78 -8.11 3.16 -5.20
C TYR A 78 -8.04 2.20 -4.02
N PHE A 79 -7.43 2.64 -2.93
CA PHE A 79 -7.25 1.85 -1.71
C PHE A 79 -7.34 2.71 -0.46
N GLU A 80 -7.87 2.15 0.62
CA GLU A 80 -7.92 2.73 1.96
C GLU A 80 -7.09 1.86 2.91
N SER A 81 -6.33 2.44 3.83
CA SER A 81 -5.69 1.70 4.92
C SER A 81 -6.54 1.84 6.15
N ALA A 82 -6.96 0.74 6.80
CA ALA A 82 -7.68 0.79 8.07
C ALA A 82 -6.80 0.39 9.26
N ASN A 83 -5.47 0.48 9.12
CA ASN A 83 -4.54 0.10 10.17
C ASN A 83 -4.61 1.10 11.35
N LYS A 84 -5.08 0.62 12.51
CA LYS A 84 -5.25 1.43 13.74
C LYS A 84 -4.09 1.31 14.74
N ASN A 85 -2.99 0.65 14.37
CA ASN A 85 -1.85 0.54 15.28
C ASN A 85 -1.17 1.90 15.45
N SER A 86 -0.75 2.22 16.68
CA SER A 86 0.00 3.45 16.92
C SER A 86 1.24 3.52 16.01
N GLY A 87 1.45 4.67 15.38
CA GLY A 87 2.51 4.92 14.41
C GLY A 87 2.18 4.50 12.97
N ALA A 88 1.08 3.78 12.72
CA ALA A 88 0.64 3.41 11.38
C ALA A 88 0.12 4.62 10.60
N TYR A 89 0.29 4.57 9.28
CA TYR A 89 -0.29 5.52 8.34
C TYR A 89 -1.61 4.96 7.79
N ASN A 90 -2.68 5.68 8.07
CA ASN A 90 -4.05 5.39 7.68
C ASN A 90 -4.54 6.51 6.75
N GLY A 91 -5.35 6.19 5.75
CA GLY A 91 -5.83 7.15 4.76
C GLY A 91 -6.21 6.45 3.48
N TYR A 92 -6.09 7.15 2.35
CA TYR A 92 -6.37 6.58 1.03
C TYR A 92 -5.28 6.91 0.03
N ILE A 93 -5.13 6.03 -0.97
CA ILE A 93 -4.27 6.24 -2.12
C ILE A 93 -5.05 6.02 -3.42
N GLU A 94 -4.73 6.83 -4.42
CA GLU A 94 -5.21 6.72 -5.79
C GLU A 94 -4.04 6.50 -6.74
N LEU A 95 -4.21 5.55 -7.66
CA LEU A 95 -3.20 5.17 -8.64
C LEU A 95 -3.73 5.38 -10.06
N LYS A 96 -2.91 5.99 -10.92
CA LYS A 96 -3.13 5.95 -12.37
C LYS A 96 -2.11 5.08 -13.05
N TYR A 97 -2.52 4.46 -14.14
CA TYR A 97 -1.70 3.55 -14.91
C TYR A 97 -1.44 4.10 -16.31
N THR A 98 -0.19 3.99 -16.76
CA THR A 98 0.20 4.24 -18.15
C THR A 98 0.97 3.04 -18.66
N ALA A 99 0.61 2.55 -19.85
CA ALA A 99 1.24 1.38 -20.45
C ALA A 99 1.29 0.14 -19.53
N GLY A 100 0.25 -0.06 -18.70
CA GLY A 100 0.14 -1.23 -17.81
C GLY A 100 0.89 -1.13 -16.48
N HIS A 101 1.50 0.03 -16.19
CA HIS A 101 2.26 0.27 -14.95
C HIS A 101 1.74 1.51 -14.23
N VAL A 102 1.82 1.53 -12.90
CA VAL A 102 1.51 2.73 -12.11
C VAL A 102 2.42 3.87 -12.58
N SER A 103 1.80 4.94 -13.04
CA SER A 103 2.45 6.15 -13.55
C SER A 103 2.24 7.35 -12.65
N GLU A 104 1.18 7.38 -11.86
CA GLU A 104 0.91 8.44 -10.88
C GLU A 104 0.34 7.82 -9.61
N LEU A 105 0.66 8.45 -8.49
CA LEU A 105 0.07 8.14 -7.19
C LEU A 105 -0.27 9.45 -6.49
N SER A 106 -1.46 9.51 -5.90
CA SER A 106 -1.87 10.52 -4.93
C SER A 106 -2.28 9.81 -3.64
N ALA A 107 -1.83 10.29 -2.50
CA ALA A 107 -2.14 9.69 -1.21
C ALA A 107 -2.34 10.78 -0.17
N VAL A 108 -3.42 10.66 0.60
CA VAL A 108 -3.70 11.50 1.76
C VAL A 108 -3.77 10.59 2.96
N MET A 109 -2.95 10.86 3.97
CA MET A 109 -2.82 9.98 5.13
C MET A 109 -2.60 10.75 6.42
N THR A 110 -3.02 10.17 7.53
CA THR A 110 -2.70 10.60 8.88
C THR A 110 -1.92 9.48 9.57
N GLN A 111 -1.12 9.84 10.57
CA GLN A 111 -0.50 8.86 11.44
C GLN A 111 -1.39 8.64 12.66
N VAL A 112 -1.59 7.38 13.05
CA VAL A 112 -2.29 7.05 14.29
C VAL A 112 -1.38 7.40 15.46
N THR A 113 -1.76 8.38 16.26
CA THR A 113 -1.00 8.82 17.43
C THR A 113 -1.13 7.82 18.60
N PRO A 114 -0.29 7.92 19.65
CA PRO A 114 -0.35 6.99 20.79
C PRO A 114 -1.69 6.95 21.54
N ASN A 115 -2.48 8.04 21.50
CA ASN A 115 -3.83 8.11 22.06
C ASN A 115 -4.91 7.60 21.09
N GLY A 116 -4.55 7.02 19.94
CA GLY A 116 -5.47 6.44 18.96
C GLY A 116 -6.16 7.47 18.05
N MET A 117 -5.75 8.73 18.12
CA MET A 117 -6.28 9.80 17.26
C MET A 117 -5.50 9.85 15.94
N ALA A 118 -6.08 10.50 14.94
CA ALA A 118 -5.36 10.87 13.74
C ALA A 118 -4.46 12.08 14.01
N SER A 119 -3.22 12.05 13.50
CA SER A 119 -2.37 13.24 13.39
C SER A 119 -2.89 14.19 12.32
N ASP A 120 -2.18 15.30 12.10
CA ASP A 120 -2.34 16.12 10.91
C ASP A 120 -2.15 15.27 9.63
N GLU A 121 -2.86 15.66 8.58
CA GLU A 121 -2.81 15.03 7.25
C GLU A 121 -1.44 15.25 6.58
N LYS A 122 -1.04 14.27 5.79
CA LYS A 122 0.16 14.26 4.96
C LYS A 122 -0.21 13.84 3.54
N ASP A 123 0.24 14.61 2.57
CA ASP A 123 0.04 14.37 1.14
C ASP A 123 1.28 13.78 0.47
N TYR A 124 1.20 12.52 0.02
CA TYR A 124 2.26 11.86 -0.73
C TYR A 124 1.89 11.70 -2.20
N GLN A 125 2.65 12.33 -3.11
CA GLN A 125 2.36 12.29 -4.54
C GLN A 125 3.62 12.13 -5.40
N TRP A 126 3.53 11.41 -6.51
CA TRP A 126 4.60 11.36 -7.52
C TRP A 126 4.08 11.33 -8.97
N SER A 127 4.82 12.02 -9.86
CA SER A 127 4.69 11.99 -11.33
C SER A 127 3.41 12.58 -11.96
N MET A 128 2.78 13.60 -11.35
CA MET A 128 1.77 14.45 -12.02
C MET A 128 2.48 15.40 -13.01
N GLY A 129 2.50 15.02 -14.30
CA GLY A 129 3.42 15.53 -15.32
C GLY A 129 3.45 17.03 -15.63
N LYS A 130 2.66 17.91 -14.99
CA LYS A 130 2.74 19.37 -15.25
C LYS A 130 2.64 20.30 -14.03
N VAL A 131 1.95 19.95 -12.95
CA VAL A 131 1.96 20.69 -11.67
C VAL A 131 1.53 19.67 -10.60
N VAL A 132 2.18 19.67 -9.44
CA VAL A 132 1.61 19.58 -8.07
C VAL A 132 2.81 19.33 -7.15
N CYS A 133 2.96 20.18 -6.15
CA CYS A 133 4.02 20.14 -5.15
C CYS A 133 3.79 18.98 -4.15
N SER A 134 4.81 18.55 -3.41
CA SER A 134 4.71 17.50 -2.39
C SER A 134 5.70 17.75 -1.25
N ASP A 135 5.25 17.53 -0.02
CA ASP A 135 5.96 17.85 1.24
C ASP A 135 6.93 16.75 1.72
N PHE A 136 7.27 15.77 0.88
CA PHE A 136 8.14 14.65 1.26
C PHE A 136 9.63 14.86 0.91
N PRO A 137 10.58 14.38 1.74
CA PRO A 137 12.01 14.40 1.43
C PRO A 137 12.30 13.51 0.22
N GLY A 138 12.47 14.16 -0.95
CA GLY A 138 12.66 13.51 -2.24
C GLY A 138 11.79 14.07 -3.37
N SER A 139 10.82 14.94 -3.04
CA SER A 139 10.02 15.67 -4.03
C SER A 139 10.86 16.76 -4.73
N LYS A 140 10.66 16.94 -6.05
CA LYS A 140 11.31 18.02 -6.84
C LYS A 140 10.58 19.37 -6.76
N LYS A 141 9.44 19.46 -6.05
CA LYS A 141 8.70 20.71 -5.78
C LYS A 141 8.08 20.65 -4.38
N ALA A 142 8.62 21.39 -3.42
CA ALA A 142 7.95 21.63 -2.13
C ALA A 142 6.67 22.47 -2.35
N CYS A 143 5.62 22.27 -1.54
CA CYS A 143 4.46 23.14 -1.62
C CYS A 143 4.79 24.51 -1.05
N ASP A 144 4.46 25.56 -1.78
CA ASP A 144 4.58 26.92 -1.27
C ASP A 144 3.46 27.12 -0.25
N THR A 145 3.80 27.05 1.04
CA THR A 145 2.87 27.29 2.15
C THR A 145 2.78 28.78 2.53
N SER A 146 3.30 29.68 1.70
CA SER A 146 3.27 31.12 1.97
C SER A 146 1.88 31.69 1.66
N LYS A 147 1.11 32.02 2.71
CA LYS A 147 0.04 33.02 2.62
C LYS A 147 0.57 34.39 2.99
#